data_AF-A0A2V7D7X9-F1
#
_entry.id   AF-A0A2V7D7X9-F1
#
_cell.length_a   1.000
_cell.length_b   1.000
_cell.length_c   1.000
_cell.angle_alpha   90.00
_cell.angle_beta   90.00
_cell.angle_gamma   90.00
#
_symmetry.space_group_name_H-M   'P 1'
#
loop_
_entity.id
_entity.type
_entity.pdbx_description
1 polymer ?
#
loop_
_entity_poly.entity_id
_entity_poly.type
_entity_poly.pdbx_seq_one_letter_code
_entity_poly.pdbx_strand_id
1 'polypeptide(L)'
;MKPRLIALLMLGALALPTAAPATPPAITLEMQKDVMVTIYNGNLGLVKDVREIRLPAGTTDVQFMDVAALIDPTTVHLKSITDPAGLKILEQNYEYDLLSSAKLMEKYVGKRVRL
;
A
#
# COMPACT_ATOMS: atom_id res chain seq x y z
N MET A 1 30.60 -48.76 44.18
CA MET A 1 29.23 -48.35 44.58
C MET A 1 28.82 -47.17 43.68
N LYS A 2 27.79 -47.35 42.84
CA LYS A 2 27.11 -46.32 42.01
C LYS A 2 25.99 -45.66 42.85
N PRO A 3 25.57 -44.40 42.61
CA PRO A 3 24.63 -44.05 41.53
C PRO A 3 24.99 -42.72 40.81
N ARG A 4 24.91 -42.56 39.47
CA ARG A 4 23.76 -42.40 38.56
C ARG A 4 22.96 -41.08 38.69
N LEU A 5 22.93 -40.36 37.56
CA LEU A 5 21.92 -39.42 37.06
C LEU A 5 21.79 -38.06 37.77
N ILE A 6 22.08 -36.98 37.03
CA ILE A 6 21.10 -35.93 36.70
C ILE A 6 21.54 -35.35 35.35
N ALA A 7 20.73 -35.65 34.34
CA ALA A 7 20.69 -34.91 33.09
C ALA A 7 19.99 -33.57 33.37
N LEU A 8 20.64 -32.45 33.08
CA LEU A 8 19.95 -31.17 33.01
C LEU A 8 20.20 -30.59 31.61
N LEU A 9 19.38 -31.09 30.69
CA LEU A 9 19.21 -30.57 29.34
C LEU A 9 18.61 -29.16 29.46
N MET A 10 19.45 -28.13 29.51
CA MET A 10 19.02 -26.74 29.38
C MET A 10 18.46 -26.56 27.96
N LEU A 11 17.14 -26.68 27.88
CA LEU A 11 16.32 -26.43 26.71
C LEU A 11 16.39 -24.93 26.39
N GLY A 12 17.39 -24.54 25.60
CA GLY A 12 17.46 -23.20 25.02
C GLY A 12 16.27 -23.01 24.10
N ALA A 13 15.27 -22.26 24.58
CA ALA A 13 14.12 -21.86 23.79
C ALA A 13 14.61 -21.11 22.54
N LEU A 14 14.55 -21.78 21.40
CA LEU A 14 14.82 -21.20 20.09
C LEU A 14 13.69 -20.21 19.79
N ALA A 15 13.93 -18.94 20.11
CA ALA A 15 13.04 -17.84 19.72
C ALA A 15 13.06 -17.75 18.19
N LEU A 16 12.05 -18.32 17.55
CA LEU A 16 11.80 -18.10 16.13
C LEU A 16 11.54 -16.60 15.93
N PRO A 17 12.28 -15.92 15.04
CA PRO A 17 11.97 -14.54 14.71
C PRO A 17 10.58 -14.54 14.07
N THR A 18 9.61 -13.94 14.74
CA THR A 18 8.30 -13.68 14.15
C THR A 18 8.51 -12.69 13.03
N ALA A 19 8.40 -13.15 11.77
CA ALA A 19 8.42 -12.28 10.61
C ALA A 19 7.29 -11.25 10.77
N ALA A 20 7.67 -9.99 10.97
CA ALA A 20 6.73 -8.89 11.00
C ALA A 20 6.00 -8.83 9.64
N PRO A 21 4.70 -8.49 9.61
CA PRO A 21 4.02 -8.26 8.36
C PRO A 21 4.77 -7.16 7.59
N ALA A 22 5.27 -7.51 6.40
CA ALA A 22 5.92 -6.55 5.53
C ALA A 22 4.85 -5.58 5.03
N THR A 23 4.95 -4.32 5.45
CA THR A 23 4.10 -3.25 4.91
C THR A 23 4.37 -3.15 3.40
N PRO A 24 3.32 -3.16 2.54
CA PRO A 24 3.50 -2.95 1.12
C PRO A 24 4.25 -1.64 0.85
N PRO A 25 5.21 -1.60 -0.08
CA PRO A 25 5.85 -0.36 -0.47
C PRO A 25 4.81 0.63 -1.01
N ALA A 26 4.92 1.88 -0.59
CA ALA A 26 4.06 2.96 -1.05
C ALA A 26 4.76 3.81 -2.11
N ILE A 27 4.05 4.10 -3.20
CA ILE A 27 4.45 5.07 -4.22
C ILE A 27 3.78 6.40 -3.85
N THR A 28 4.59 7.34 -3.39
CA THR A 28 4.14 8.67 -2.94
C THR A 28 4.46 9.75 -3.97
N LEU A 29 4.05 11.00 -3.71
CA LEU A 29 4.39 12.16 -4.54
C LEU A 29 5.90 12.42 -4.69
N GLU A 30 6.74 11.98 -3.75
CA GLU A 30 8.20 12.20 -3.83
C GLU A 30 8.84 11.51 -5.03
N MET A 31 8.19 10.46 -5.55
CA MET A 31 8.64 9.68 -6.69
C MET A 31 8.17 10.27 -8.03
N GLN A 32 7.40 11.36 -8.01
CA GLN A 32 6.89 12.03 -9.19
C GLN A 32 8.00 12.74 -9.95
N LYS A 33 8.03 12.54 -11.26
CA LYS A 33 8.99 13.16 -12.17
C LYS A 33 8.36 14.15 -13.11
N ASP A 34 7.13 13.87 -13.55
CA ASP A 34 6.43 14.74 -14.47
C ASP A 34 4.91 14.63 -14.28
N VAL A 35 4.22 15.74 -14.49
CA VAL A 35 2.76 15.84 -14.46
C VAL A 35 2.30 16.74 -15.60
N MET A 36 1.41 16.19 -16.42
CA MET A 36 0.77 16.94 -17.49
C MET A 36 -0.74 16.92 -17.29
N VAL A 37 -1.37 18.08 -17.44
CA VAL A 37 -2.83 18.22 -17.34
C VAL A 37 -3.36 18.86 -18.60
N THR A 38 -4.30 18.17 -19.26
CA THR A 38 -5.07 18.71 -20.38
C THR A 38 -6.49 18.97 -19.90
N ILE A 39 -6.94 20.22 -19.99
CA ILE A 39 -8.27 20.63 -19.54
C ILE A 39 -9.24 20.58 -20.72
N TYR A 40 -10.38 19.92 -20.53
CA TYR A 40 -11.49 19.89 -21.47
C TYR A 40 -12.66 20.72 -20.95
N ASN A 41 -13.54 21.15 -21.85
CA ASN A 41 -14.80 21.74 -21.46
C ASN A 41 -15.69 20.67 -20.78
N GLY A 42 -16.49 21.08 -19.80
CA GLY A 42 -17.37 20.16 -19.05
C GLY A 42 -16.76 19.60 -17.77
N ASN A 43 -15.86 20.33 -17.10
CA ASN A 43 -15.24 19.95 -15.83
C ASN A 43 -14.44 18.64 -15.88
N LEU A 44 -13.92 18.27 -17.05
CA LEU A 44 -13.10 17.08 -17.25
C LEU A 44 -11.65 17.50 -17.53
N GLY A 45 -10.70 16.80 -16.92
CA GLY A 45 -9.29 16.93 -17.22
C GLY A 45 -8.67 15.57 -17.46
N LEU A 46 -7.75 15.48 -18.43
CA LEU A 46 -6.87 14.33 -18.57
C LEU A 46 -5.57 14.63 -17.83
N VAL A 47 -5.22 13.77 -16.88
CA VAL A 47 -3.98 13.86 -16.11
C VAL A 47 -3.05 12.73 -16.52
N LYS A 48 -1.79 13.07 -16.80
CA LYS A 48 -0.69 12.10 -16.95
C LYS A 48 0.28 12.34 -15.82
N ASP A 49 0.45 11.33 -14.97
CA ASP A 49 1.42 11.33 -13.85
C ASP A 49 2.51 10.30 -14.17
N VAL A 50 3.77 10.72 -14.14
CA VAL A 50 4.94 9.85 -14.34
C VAL A 50 5.71 9.77 -13.04
N ARG A 51 5.80 8.56 -12.48
CA ARG A 51 6.58 8.28 -11.26
C ARG A 51 7.69 7.29 -11.55
N GLU A 52 8.84 7.50 -10.92
CA GLU A 52 10.01 6.61 -11.03
C GLU A 52 10.15 5.79 -9.75
N ILE A 53 10.08 4.46 -9.89
CA ILE A 53 10.18 3.53 -8.77
C ILE A 53 11.04 2.33 -9.14
N ARG A 54 11.63 1.70 -8.13
CA ARG A 54 12.30 0.40 -8.28
C ARG A 54 11.42 -0.68 -7.66
N LEU A 55 10.91 -1.56 -8.49
CA LEU A 55 10.15 -2.73 -8.04
C LEU A 55 11.09 -3.94 -7.89
N PRO A 56 10.96 -4.74 -6.82
CA PRO A 56 11.66 -6.01 -6.73
C PRO A 56 11.12 -6.98 -7.78
N ALA A 57 11.92 -7.98 -8.13
CA ALA A 57 11.47 -9.04 -9.03
C ALA A 57 10.42 -9.93 -8.33
N GLY A 58 9.42 -10.38 -9.10
CA GLY A 58 8.34 -11.25 -8.62
C GLY A 58 7.01 -10.50 -8.47
N THR A 59 6.11 -11.07 -7.67
CA THR A 59 4.81 -10.47 -7.36
C THR A 59 4.94 -9.64 -6.08
N THR A 60 4.54 -8.39 -6.14
CA THR A 60 4.59 -7.47 -5.00
C THR A 60 3.36 -6.58 -5.04
N ASP A 61 2.70 -6.45 -3.89
CA ASP A 61 1.62 -5.50 -3.71
C ASP A 61 2.22 -4.13 -3.43
N VAL A 62 1.65 -3.11 -4.07
CA VAL A 62 2.17 -1.73 -4.00
C VAL A 62 1.01 -0.78 -3.82
N GLN A 63 1.15 0.17 -2.88
CA GLN A 63 0.14 1.20 -2.67
C GLN A 63 0.48 2.43 -3.49
N PHE A 64 -0.35 2.77 -4.48
CA PHE A 64 -0.22 4.02 -5.23
C PHE A 64 -0.98 5.13 -4.52
N MET A 65 -0.26 5.98 -3.79
CA MET A 65 -0.83 7.01 -2.93
C MET A 65 -0.91 8.36 -3.64
N ASP A 66 -1.63 9.30 -3.01
CA ASP A 66 -1.70 10.70 -3.45
C ASP A 66 -2.27 10.86 -4.87
N VAL A 67 -3.32 10.09 -5.18
CA VAL A 67 -4.09 10.22 -6.42
C VAL A 67 -5.10 11.36 -6.32
N ALA A 68 -5.53 11.90 -7.46
CA ALA A 68 -6.50 12.98 -7.49
C ALA A 68 -7.82 12.57 -6.81
N ALA A 69 -8.33 13.40 -5.89
CA ALA A 69 -9.52 13.08 -5.09
C ALA A 69 -10.81 12.90 -5.91
N LEU A 70 -10.88 13.50 -7.09
CA LEU A 70 -12.00 13.43 -8.04
C LEU A 70 -11.68 12.54 -9.26
N ILE A 71 -10.69 11.67 -9.16
CA ILE A 71 -10.35 10.75 -10.25
C ILE A 71 -11.52 9.79 -10.51
N ASP A 72 -11.80 9.52 -11.78
CA ASP A 72 -12.68 8.42 -12.16
C ASP A 72 -11.86 7.13 -12.18
N PRO A 73 -12.07 6.20 -11.23
CA PRO A 73 -11.25 4.99 -11.09
C PRO A 73 -11.34 4.06 -12.30
N THR A 74 -12.41 4.16 -13.10
CA THR A 74 -12.59 3.33 -14.31
C THR A 74 -11.72 3.78 -15.48
N THR A 75 -11.14 4.98 -15.39
CA THR A 75 -10.31 5.58 -16.44
C THR A 75 -8.81 5.45 -16.19
N VAL A 76 -8.44 4.84 -15.05
CA VAL A 76 -7.05 4.76 -14.60
C VAL A 76 -6.33 3.64 -15.35
N HIS A 77 -5.27 4.01 -16.06
CA HIS A 77 -4.41 3.06 -16.78
C HIS A 77 -2.96 3.23 -16.35
N LEU A 78 -2.39 2.17 -15.75
CA LEU A 78 -0.99 2.11 -15.38
C LEU A 78 -0.21 1.32 -16.44
N LYS A 79 0.97 1.83 -16.78
CA LYS A 79 1.91 1.12 -17.66
C LYS A 79 3.34 1.50 -17.30
N SER A 80 4.25 0.57 -17.51
CA SER A 80 5.68 0.85 -17.44
C SER A 80 6.13 1.57 -18.71
N ILE A 81 6.88 2.67 -18.55
CA ILE A 81 7.49 3.42 -19.66
C ILE A 81 8.87 2.85 -19.98
N THR A 82 9.61 2.43 -18.96
CA THR A 82 10.99 1.94 -19.07
C THR A 82 11.08 0.47 -19.46
N ASP A 83 10.09 -0.35 -19.06
CA ASP A 83 10.03 -1.78 -19.37
C ASP A 83 8.57 -2.25 -19.55
N PRO A 84 7.96 -2.02 -20.74
CA PRO A 84 6.57 -2.38 -21.00
C PRO A 84 6.28 -3.88 -20.98
N ALA A 85 7.28 -4.74 -21.20
CA ALA A 85 7.10 -6.19 -21.26
C ALA A 85 7.35 -6.87 -19.90
N GLY A 86 8.21 -6.30 -19.05
CA GLY A 86 8.54 -6.86 -17.74
C GLY A 86 7.55 -6.51 -16.63
N LEU A 87 6.74 -5.45 -16.78
CA LEU A 87 5.68 -5.13 -15.81
C LEU A 87 4.33 -5.71 -16.24
N LYS A 88 3.81 -6.64 -15.45
CA LYS A 88 2.45 -7.16 -15.60
C LYS A 88 1.61 -6.81 -14.36
N ILE A 89 0.52 -6.10 -14.59
CA ILE A 89 -0.47 -5.80 -13.55
C ILE A 89 -1.42 -6.99 -13.46
N LEU A 90 -1.48 -7.62 -12.29
CA LEU A 90 -2.36 -8.76 -12.03
C LEU A 90 -3.71 -8.30 -11.50
N GLU A 91 -3.69 -7.34 -10.58
CA GLU A 91 -4.85 -6.76 -9.95
C GLU A 91 -4.64 -5.26 -9.76
N GLN A 92 -5.72 -4.49 -9.90
CA GLN A 92 -5.76 -3.07 -9.60
C GLN A 92 -7.01 -2.82 -8.75
N ASN A 93 -6.80 -2.50 -7.48
CA ASN A 93 -7.85 -2.11 -6.57
C ASN A 93 -7.77 -0.61 -6.31
N TYR A 94 -8.92 0.07 -6.36
CA TYR A 94 -9.02 1.49 -6.01
C TYR A 94 -9.68 1.61 -4.64
N GLU A 95 -8.88 1.97 -3.64
CA GLU A 95 -9.38 2.21 -2.29
C GLU A 95 -9.80 3.67 -2.13
N TYR A 96 -11.11 3.90 -2.26
CA TYR A 96 -11.69 5.20 -1.96
C TYR A 96 -12.04 5.29 -0.48
N ASP A 97 -11.11 5.76 0.35
CA ASP A 97 -11.41 6.04 1.74
C ASP A 97 -12.14 7.38 1.88
N LEU A 98 -13.46 7.33 1.77
CA LEU A 98 -14.33 8.36 2.30
C LEU A 98 -14.30 8.32 3.83
N LEU A 99 -13.18 8.69 4.46
CA LEU A 99 -13.20 9.27 5.81
C LEU A 99 -13.88 10.65 5.70
N SER A 100 -15.16 10.68 5.32
CA SER A 100 -15.97 11.87 5.46
C SER A 100 -16.23 12.06 6.96
N SER A 101 -16.27 13.31 7.42
CA SER A 101 -16.69 13.63 8.80
C SER A 101 -18.02 12.97 9.16
N ALA A 102 -18.90 12.75 8.17
CA ALA A 102 -20.14 12.01 8.29
C ALA A 102 -19.94 10.52 8.62
N LYS A 103 -19.02 9.80 7.94
CA LYS A 103 -18.73 8.38 8.28
C LYS A 103 -18.07 8.22 9.65
N LEU A 104 -17.23 9.18 10.04
CA LEU A 104 -16.70 9.25 11.40
C LEU A 104 -17.84 9.46 12.40
N MET A 105 -18.73 10.44 12.17
CA MET A 105 -19.90 10.66 13.02
C MET A 105 -20.78 9.42 13.12
N GLU A 106 -21.09 8.73 12.02
CA GLU A 106 -21.84 7.45 12.01
C GLU A 106 -21.16 6.38 12.88
N LYS A 107 -19.84 6.23 12.79
CA LYS A 107 -19.06 5.28 13.61
C LYS A 107 -19.04 5.66 15.10
N TYR A 108 -19.27 6.93 15.42
CA TYR A 108 -19.33 7.48 16.78
C TYR A 108 -20.74 7.83 17.26
N VAL A 109 -21.81 7.56 16.50
CA VAL A 109 -23.19 7.70 16.99
C VAL A 109 -23.36 6.72 18.16
N GLY A 110 -23.51 7.27 19.36
CA GLY A 110 -23.67 6.50 20.61
C GLY A 110 -22.38 6.29 21.42
N LYS A 111 -21.22 6.83 21.01
CA LYS A 111 -19.97 6.73 21.78
C LYS A 111 -19.58 8.09 22.38
N ARG A 112 -19.24 8.13 23.67
CA ARG A 112 -18.80 9.34 24.38
C ARG A 112 -17.39 9.72 23.90
N VAL A 113 -17.28 10.83 23.17
CA VAL A 113 -15.99 11.44 22.83
C VAL A 113 -15.52 12.26 24.03
N ARG A 114 -14.29 12.03 24.51
CA ARG A 114 -13.66 12.88 25.56
C ARG A 114 -12.76 13.89 24.85
N LEU A 115 -12.97 15.17 25.18
CA LEU A 115 -12.09 16.28 24.86
C LEU A 115 -10.80 16.19 25.66
#